data_AF-A0A2A5H7B7-F1
#
_entry.id   AF-A0A2A5H7B7-F1
#
_cell.length_a   1.000
_cell.length_b   1.000
_cell.length_c   1.000
_cell.angle_alpha   90.00
_cell.angle_beta   90.00
_cell.angle_gamma   90.00
#
_symmetry.space_group_name_H-M   'P 1'
#
loop_
_entity.id
_entity.type
_entity.pdbx_description
1 polymer ?
#
loop_
_entity_poly.entity_id
_entity_poly.type
_entity_poly.pdbx_seq_one_letter_code
_entity_poly.pdbx_strand_id
1 'polypeptide(L)'
;MLKKFMLTLGGLLIMTAATDAKAETANIVNMEVSSGGTVVIELLPDIAPKHVERVKTLIGEGFYDGIIFHRVLSGFMAQTGDPTGTGMGGSKYPDVPAEFSKYKYKRGTIGMARAPNPDSANSQFFFCFTDTGCSFLTGQYTVLGQVTAGMEFIDKLAVGEPPSSPDKIVKMTIVTEEAKAEEPAESSDEETKTEAAAK
;
A
#
# COMPACT_ATOMS: atom_id res chain seq x y z
N MET A 1 -35.72 -65.56 -3.60
CA MET A 1 -34.37 -64.96 -3.62
C MET A 1 -34.49 -63.51 -3.19
N LEU A 2 -33.93 -63.19 -2.02
CA LEU A 2 -34.05 -61.91 -1.32
C LEU A 2 -32.96 -60.96 -1.83
N LYS A 3 -33.31 -59.75 -2.31
CA LYS A 3 -32.35 -58.64 -2.43
C LYS A 3 -32.99 -57.34 -1.91
N LYS A 4 -32.50 -56.92 -0.74
CA LYS A 4 -32.67 -55.61 -0.11
C LYS A 4 -31.96 -54.53 -0.92
N PHE A 5 -32.51 -53.32 -1.01
CA PHE A 5 -31.78 -52.05 -1.17
C PHE A 5 -32.73 -50.92 -0.73
N MET A 6 -32.70 -50.51 0.54
CA MET A 6 -31.97 -49.36 1.11
C MET A 6 -32.32 -48.00 0.48
N LEU A 7 -33.09 -47.25 1.26
CA LEU A 7 -33.42 -45.83 1.17
C LEU A 7 -32.17 -45.01 1.53
N THR A 8 -31.86 -43.95 0.79
CA THR A 8 -30.92 -42.91 1.25
C THR A 8 -31.48 -41.52 0.98
N LEU A 9 -31.56 -40.76 2.07
CA LEU A 9 -32.08 -39.41 2.23
C LEU A 9 -31.04 -38.41 1.71
N GLY A 10 -31.40 -37.57 0.74
CA GLY A 10 -30.54 -36.49 0.25
C GLY A 10 -30.54 -35.31 1.22
N GLY A 11 -29.43 -35.10 1.93
CA GLY A 11 -29.18 -33.89 2.71
C GLY A 11 -28.56 -32.81 1.84
N LEU A 12 -29.25 -31.69 1.66
CA LEU A 12 -28.75 -30.50 0.99
C LEU A 12 -27.87 -29.71 1.97
N LEU A 13 -26.55 -29.72 1.75
CA LEU A 13 -25.60 -28.88 2.47
C LEU A 13 -25.63 -27.46 1.88
N ILE A 14 -26.13 -26.50 2.64
CA ILE A 14 -25.98 -25.07 2.33
C ILE A 14 -24.59 -24.68 2.81
N MET A 15 -23.64 -24.49 1.89
CA MET A 15 -22.37 -23.85 2.20
C MET A 15 -22.57 -22.33 2.23
N THR A 16 -22.49 -21.75 3.41
CA THR A 16 -22.41 -20.29 3.60
C THR A 16 -20.99 -19.82 3.26
N ALA A 17 -20.86 -19.04 2.18
CA ALA A 17 -19.66 -18.28 1.85
C ALA A 17 -19.59 -17.04 2.75
N ALA A 18 -18.59 -16.98 3.63
CA ALA A 18 -18.32 -15.83 4.50
C ALA A 18 -16.81 -15.62 4.64
N THR A 19 -16.08 -15.60 3.51
CA THR A 19 -14.61 -15.51 3.51
C THR A 19 -14.03 -14.29 2.79
N ASP A 20 -14.82 -13.49 2.08
CA ASP A 20 -14.24 -12.46 1.19
C ASP A 20 -13.89 -11.13 1.89
N ALA A 21 -14.62 -10.70 2.93
CA ALA A 21 -14.38 -9.38 3.54
C ALA A 21 -13.04 -9.26 4.29
N LYS A 22 -12.63 -10.31 5.01
CA LYS A 22 -11.38 -10.32 5.80
C LYS A 22 -10.12 -10.25 4.93
N ALA A 23 -10.19 -10.73 3.69
CA ALA A 23 -9.08 -10.68 2.75
C ALA A 23 -8.91 -9.29 2.12
N GLU A 24 -10.00 -8.53 1.93
CA GLU A 24 -9.95 -7.23 1.26
C GLU A 24 -9.17 -6.18 2.06
N THR A 25 -9.39 -6.06 3.38
CA THR A 25 -8.66 -5.04 4.17
C THR A 25 -7.20 -5.39 4.39
N ALA A 26 -6.84 -6.69 4.38
CA ALA A 26 -5.48 -7.15 4.62
C ALA A 26 -4.46 -6.66 3.57
N ASN A 27 -4.92 -6.07 2.46
CA ASN A 27 -4.09 -5.48 1.41
C ASN A 27 -4.04 -3.95 1.47
N ILE A 28 -4.74 -3.32 2.41
CA ILE A 28 -4.69 -1.87 2.59
C ILE A 28 -3.59 -1.51 3.59
N VAL A 29 -2.78 -0.51 3.24
CA VAL A 29 -1.69 0.01 4.06
C VAL A 29 -1.87 1.51 4.25
N ASN A 30 -1.77 1.94 5.51
CA ASN A 30 -1.67 3.34 5.88
C ASN A 30 -0.19 3.70 6.06
N MET A 31 0.25 4.73 5.35
CA MET A 31 1.61 5.27 5.44
C MET A 31 1.55 6.74 5.84
N GLU A 32 1.88 7.04 7.09
CA GLU A 32 2.05 8.40 7.60
C GLU A 32 3.37 8.97 7.09
N VAL A 33 3.35 10.20 6.59
CA VAL A 33 4.53 10.86 6.00
C VAL A 33 4.79 12.22 6.66
N SER A 34 6.08 12.61 6.74
CA SER A 34 6.49 13.88 7.37
C SER A 34 6.04 15.12 6.62
N SER A 35 5.68 15.01 5.34
CA SER A 35 5.05 16.07 4.56
C SER A 35 3.61 16.38 5.01
N GLY A 36 3.09 15.61 5.97
CA GLY A 36 1.92 15.92 6.78
C GLY A 36 0.66 15.25 6.28
N GLY A 37 0.46 13.98 6.63
CA GLY A 37 -0.77 13.23 6.41
C GLY A 37 -0.56 11.73 6.25
N THR A 38 -1.64 11.02 5.92
CA THR A 38 -1.64 9.57 5.68
C THR A 38 -1.92 9.27 4.22
N VAL A 39 -1.06 8.46 3.61
CA VAL A 39 -1.23 7.91 2.27
C VAL A 39 -1.82 6.52 2.41
N VAL A 40 -2.96 6.29 1.76
CA VAL A 40 -3.63 4.98 1.75
C VAL A 40 -3.23 4.24 0.47
N ILE A 41 -2.73 3.03 0.65
CA ILE A 41 -2.17 2.20 -0.41
C ILE A 41 -2.93 0.88 -0.46
N GLU A 42 -3.41 0.53 -1.65
CA GLU A 42 -3.90 -0.81 -1.96
C GLU A 42 -2.76 -1.63 -2.58
N LEU A 43 -2.35 -2.70 -1.90
CA LEU A 43 -1.39 -3.68 -2.40
C LEU A 43 -2.08 -4.64 -3.38
N LEU A 44 -1.34 -5.08 -4.41
CA LEU A 44 -1.88 -5.87 -5.53
C LEU A 44 -1.29 -7.29 -5.55
N PRO A 45 -1.70 -8.20 -4.63
CA PRO A 45 -1.14 -9.55 -4.53
C PRO A 45 -1.43 -10.43 -5.75
N ASP A 46 -2.48 -10.13 -6.52
CA ASP A 46 -2.77 -10.83 -7.78
C ASP A 46 -1.76 -10.49 -8.89
N ILE A 47 -1.05 -9.37 -8.76
CA ILE A 47 -0.06 -8.90 -9.72
C ILE A 47 1.36 -9.24 -9.27
N ALA A 48 1.67 -9.05 -7.99
CA ALA A 48 3.02 -9.25 -7.44
C ALA A 48 2.97 -9.93 -6.07
N PRO A 49 2.54 -11.21 -5.99
CA PRO A 49 2.30 -11.88 -4.71
C PRO A 49 3.55 -11.93 -3.82
N LYS A 50 4.74 -12.18 -4.39
CA LYS A 50 5.97 -12.28 -3.60
C LYS A 50 6.43 -10.93 -3.07
N HIS A 51 6.31 -9.87 -3.86
CA HIS A 51 6.66 -8.53 -3.40
C HIS A 51 5.66 -8.00 -2.37
N VAL A 52 4.37 -8.28 -2.54
CA VAL A 52 3.35 -7.94 -1.52
C VAL A 52 3.64 -8.66 -0.21
N GLU A 53 3.95 -9.95 -0.24
CA GLU A 53 4.35 -10.71 0.96
C GLU A 53 5.60 -10.10 1.63
N ARG A 54 6.62 -9.77 0.84
CA ARG A 54 7.84 -9.14 1.36
C ARG A 54 7.54 -7.80 2.03
N VAL A 55 6.82 -6.92 1.36
CA VAL A 55 6.51 -5.58 1.89
C VAL A 55 5.67 -5.69 3.15
N LYS A 56 4.66 -6.59 3.19
CA LYS A 56 3.88 -6.83 4.41
C LYS A 56 4.74 -7.33 5.57
N THR A 57 5.69 -8.23 5.29
CA THR A 57 6.64 -8.70 6.30
C THR A 57 7.45 -7.54 6.87
N LEU A 58 8.00 -6.68 6.00
CA LEU A 58 8.80 -5.52 6.42
C LEU A 58 7.97 -4.48 7.19
N ILE A 59 6.72 -4.24 6.79
CA ILE A 59 5.79 -3.39 7.54
C ILE A 59 5.54 -3.99 8.94
N GLY A 60 5.28 -5.30 9.03
CA GLY A 60 5.07 -5.98 10.31
C GLY A 60 6.29 -5.96 11.25
N GLU A 61 7.50 -5.83 10.68
CA GLU A 61 8.74 -5.64 11.44
C GLU A 61 9.02 -4.16 11.82
N GLY A 62 8.18 -3.22 11.39
CA GLY A 62 8.41 -1.78 11.57
C GLY A 62 9.59 -1.24 10.76
N PHE A 63 10.03 -1.97 9.72
CA PHE A 63 11.24 -1.66 8.97
C PHE A 63 11.22 -0.28 8.31
N TYR A 64 10.06 0.15 7.83
CA TYR A 64 9.92 1.39 7.05
C TYR A 64 9.85 2.64 7.92
N ASP A 65 9.63 2.52 9.22
CA ASP A 65 9.47 3.66 10.11
C ASP A 65 10.78 4.47 10.19
N GLY A 66 10.69 5.75 9.87
CA GLY A 66 11.82 6.67 9.80
C GLY A 66 12.61 6.63 8.50
N ILE A 67 12.33 5.72 7.57
CA ILE A 67 13.03 5.67 6.28
C ILE A 67 12.67 6.89 5.42
N ILE A 68 13.70 7.53 4.86
CA ILE A 68 13.57 8.73 4.05
C ILE A 68 13.15 8.45 2.60
N PHE A 69 12.57 9.46 1.97
CA PHE A 69 12.45 9.56 0.51
C PHE A 69 13.76 10.11 -0.04
N HIS A 70 14.72 9.21 -0.28
CA HIS A 70 16.08 9.58 -0.67
C HIS A 70 16.19 10.05 -2.13
N ARG A 71 15.15 9.88 -2.95
CA ARG A 71 15.19 10.25 -4.35
C ARG A 71 13.81 10.67 -4.85
N VAL A 72 13.64 11.95 -5.15
CA VAL A 72 12.36 12.54 -5.56
C VAL A 72 12.59 13.38 -6.82
N LEU A 73 12.01 12.93 -7.93
CA LEU A 73 12.09 13.61 -9.23
C LEU A 73 10.71 14.09 -9.66
N SER A 74 10.56 15.41 -9.74
CA SER A 74 9.31 16.05 -10.17
C SER A 74 8.83 15.52 -11.53
N GLY A 75 7.54 15.22 -11.63
CA GLY A 75 6.90 14.68 -12.83
C GLY A 75 7.15 13.18 -13.07
N PHE A 76 8.14 12.58 -12.40
CA PHE A 76 8.48 11.16 -12.54
C PHE A 76 8.05 10.35 -11.31
N MET A 77 8.87 10.32 -10.26
CA MET A 77 8.65 9.45 -9.11
C MET A 77 9.28 9.94 -7.81
N ALA A 78 8.80 9.39 -6.69
CA ALA A 78 9.40 9.50 -5.36
C ALA A 78 9.76 8.11 -4.83
N GLN A 79 11.04 7.86 -4.53
CA GLN A 79 11.58 6.57 -4.12
C GLN A 79 12.02 6.57 -2.65
N THR A 80 11.73 5.47 -1.97
CA THR A 80 12.00 5.24 -0.54
C THR A 80 12.34 3.76 -0.28
N GLY A 81 12.41 3.35 0.99
CA GLY A 81 12.63 1.95 1.41
C GLY A 81 14.09 1.52 1.51
N ASP A 82 15.04 2.48 1.44
CA ASP A 82 16.46 2.24 1.73
C ASP A 82 16.77 2.67 3.18
N PRO A 83 17.13 1.75 4.10
CA PRO A 83 17.42 2.07 5.49
C PRO A 83 18.68 2.93 5.67
N THR A 84 19.55 2.99 4.67
CA THR A 84 20.75 3.85 4.68
C THR A 84 20.48 5.24 4.12
N GLY A 85 19.38 5.41 3.36
CA GLY A 85 19.08 6.65 2.64
C GLY A 85 20.01 6.97 1.48
N THR A 86 20.85 6.02 1.03
CA THR A 86 21.86 6.26 -0.02
C THR A 86 21.40 5.88 -1.43
N GLY A 87 20.29 5.14 -1.53
CA GLY A 87 19.83 4.44 -2.73
C GLY A 87 20.44 3.04 -2.91
N MET A 88 21.41 2.64 -2.08
CA MET A 88 22.16 1.38 -2.26
C MET A 88 21.82 0.29 -1.24
N GLY A 89 21.09 0.61 -0.18
CA GLY A 89 20.75 -0.36 0.86
C GLY A 89 19.51 -1.19 0.57
N GLY A 90 19.25 -2.14 1.47
CA GLY A 90 18.10 -3.05 1.41
C GLY A 90 17.82 -3.66 2.79
N SER A 91 16.78 -4.46 2.88
CA SER A 91 16.49 -5.25 4.08
C SER A 91 17.50 -6.40 4.26
N LYS A 92 17.44 -7.05 5.41
CA LYS A 92 18.23 -8.28 5.70
C LYS A 92 17.84 -9.49 4.85
N TYR A 93 16.71 -9.42 4.13
CA TYR A 93 16.17 -10.54 3.38
C TYR A 93 16.77 -10.62 1.97
N PRO A 94 16.77 -11.82 1.33
CA PRO A 94 17.23 -11.97 -0.05
C PRO A 94 16.39 -11.17 -1.04
N ASP A 95 16.94 -10.87 -2.21
CA ASP A 95 16.20 -10.22 -3.29
C ASP A 95 15.01 -11.07 -3.76
N VAL A 96 13.98 -10.38 -4.26
CA VAL A 96 12.75 -10.97 -4.77
C VAL A 96 12.80 -10.94 -6.31
N PRO A 97 12.65 -12.09 -7.00
CA PRO A 97 12.62 -12.14 -8.45
C PRO A 97 11.48 -11.32 -9.04
N ALA A 98 11.69 -10.71 -10.21
CA ALA A 98 10.74 -9.81 -10.85
C ALA A 98 9.38 -10.48 -11.15
N GLU A 99 8.30 -9.71 -10.95
CA GLU A 99 6.92 -10.10 -11.24
C GLU A 99 6.32 -9.10 -12.24
N PHE A 100 6.79 -9.16 -13.49
CA PHE A 100 6.36 -8.23 -14.54
C PHE A 100 4.93 -8.48 -14.99
N SER A 101 4.19 -7.39 -15.23
CA SER A 101 2.80 -7.45 -15.68
C SER A 101 2.51 -6.39 -16.75
N LYS A 102 1.32 -6.48 -17.36
CA LYS A 102 0.79 -5.46 -18.29
C LYS A 102 0.07 -4.32 -17.57
N TYR A 103 0.09 -4.29 -16.24
CA TYR A 103 -0.53 -3.22 -15.47
C TYR A 103 0.15 -1.89 -15.81
N LYS A 104 -0.64 -0.93 -16.29
CA LYS A 104 -0.13 0.36 -16.74
C LYS A 104 0.28 1.20 -15.53
N TYR A 105 1.54 1.61 -15.50
CA TYR A 105 1.97 2.64 -14.57
C TYR A 105 1.25 3.95 -14.88
N LYS A 106 0.58 4.49 -13.86
CA LYS A 106 -0.17 5.74 -13.89
C LYS A 106 0.08 6.50 -12.58
N ARG A 107 -0.57 7.66 -12.40
CA ARG A 107 -0.45 8.41 -11.15
C ARG A 107 -0.82 7.53 -9.94
N GLY A 108 0.03 7.58 -8.92
CA GLY A 108 -0.12 6.82 -7.68
C GLY A 108 0.23 5.33 -7.80
N THR A 109 0.61 4.81 -8.97
CA THR A 109 1.12 3.44 -9.06
C THR A 109 2.43 3.33 -8.27
N ILE A 110 2.56 2.24 -7.52
CA ILE A 110 3.74 1.94 -6.72
C ILE A 110 4.51 0.81 -7.39
N GLY A 111 5.77 1.05 -7.72
CA GLY A 111 6.67 0.06 -8.31
C GLY A 111 7.81 -0.32 -7.37
N MET A 112 8.33 -1.53 -7.52
CA MET A 112 9.51 -1.99 -6.79
C MET A 112 10.78 -1.49 -7.48
N ALA A 113 11.64 -0.80 -6.73
CA ALA A 113 12.94 -0.38 -7.23
C ALA A 113 13.88 -1.59 -7.29
N ARG A 114 14.80 -1.56 -8.25
CA ARG A 114 15.79 -2.62 -8.49
C ARG A 114 17.05 -2.05 -9.11
N ALA A 115 18.15 -2.77 -8.98
CA ALA A 115 19.37 -2.54 -9.75
C ALA A 115 19.19 -3.00 -11.21
N PRO A 116 20.25 -2.94 -12.07
CA PRO A 116 20.17 -3.39 -13.45
C PRO A 116 19.69 -4.84 -13.61
N ASN A 117 20.03 -5.72 -12.67
CA ASN A 117 19.49 -7.08 -12.63
C ASN A 117 17.97 -7.03 -12.35
N PRO A 118 17.10 -7.57 -13.22
CA PRO A 118 15.66 -7.67 -12.99
C PRO A 118 15.29 -8.24 -11.61
N ASP A 119 16.04 -9.22 -11.13
CA ASP A 119 15.75 -9.99 -9.92
C ASP A 119 16.43 -9.42 -8.65
N SER A 120 16.73 -8.13 -8.63
CA SER A 120 17.43 -7.45 -7.52
C SER A 120 16.54 -6.54 -6.67
N ALA A 121 15.21 -6.65 -6.81
CA ALA A 121 14.30 -5.89 -5.96
C ALA A 121 14.38 -6.41 -4.52
N ASN A 122 14.41 -5.50 -3.54
CA ASN A 122 14.53 -5.86 -2.12
C ASN A 122 13.46 -5.18 -1.26
N SER A 123 13.77 -4.02 -0.68
CA SER A 123 12.88 -3.25 0.19
C SER A 123 12.46 -1.91 -0.38
N GLN A 124 13.16 -1.44 -1.42
CA GLN A 124 12.93 -0.13 -2.02
C GLN A 124 11.75 -0.13 -2.98
N PHE A 125 10.93 0.92 -2.92
CA PHE A 125 9.80 1.13 -3.83
C PHE A 125 9.66 2.62 -4.17
N PHE A 126 8.87 2.92 -5.21
CA PHE A 126 8.66 4.27 -5.68
C PHE A 126 7.19 4.54 -6.04
N PHE A 127 6.77 5.79 -5.88
CA PHE A 127 5.45 6.31 -6.25
C PHE A 127 5.53 7.10 -7.54
N CYS A 128 4.62 6.88 -8.48
CA CYS A 128 4.56 7.63 -9.72
C CYS A 128 3.73 8.91 -9.58
N PHE A 129 4.30 10.06 -9.92
CA PHE A 129 3.65 11.36 -9.76
C PHE A 129 2.55 11.63 -10.79
N THR A 130 2.70 11.13 -12.01
CA THR A 130 1.82 11.47 -13.13
C THR A 130 1.46 10.23 -13.94
N ASP A 131 0.42 10.33 -14.77
CA ASP A 131 -0.02 9.23 -15.63
C ASP A 131 1.02 8.84 -16.68
N THR A 132 1.90 9.76 -17.07
CA THR A 132 2.91 9.54 -18.10
C THR A 132 4.32 9.40 -17.55
N GLY A 133 4.60 9.90 -16.34
CA GLY A 133 5.93 9.96 -15.75
C GLY A 133 6.59 8.59 -15.63
N CYS A 134 5.81 7.55 -15.36
CA CYS A 134 6.29 6.18 -15.24
C CYS A 134 5.79 5.26 -16.36
N SER A 135 5.09 5.75 -17.38
CA SER A 135 4.37 4.88 -18.33
C SER A 135 5.30 3.89 -19.04
N PHE A 136 6.54 4.31 -19.31
CA PHE A 136 7.59 3.50 -19.93
C PHE A 136 8.10 2.35 -19.05
N LEU A 137 7.79 2.34 -17.75
CA LEU A 137 8.16 1.25 -16.83
C LEU A 137 7.21 0.04 -16.92
N THR A 138 6.07 0.19 -17.59
CA THR A 138 5.10 -0.89 -17.80
C THR A 138 5.76 -2.10 -18.46
N GLY A 139 5.62 -3.28 -17.85
CA GLY A 139 6.25 -4.52 -18.31
C GLY A 139 7.75 -4.65 -18.02
N GLN A 140 8.37 -3.67 -17.33
CA GLN A 140 9.82 -3.64 -17.03
C GLN A 140 10.13 -3.58 -15.52
N TYR A 141 9.13 -3.27 -14.70
CA TYR A 141 9.21 -3.17 -13.25
C TYR A 141 7.99 -3.86 -12.62
N THR A 142 8.20 -4.42 -11.42
CA THR A 142 7.13 -5.04 -10.66
C THR A 142 6.21 -3.96 -10.07
N VAL A 143 4.91 -4.09 -10.29
CA VAL A 143 3.89 -3.25 -9.65
C VAL A 143 3.55 -3.83 -8.29
N LEU A 144 3.77 -3.05 -7.23
CA LEU A 144 3.45 -3.44 -5.85
C LEU A 144 2.00 -3.11 -5.49
N GLY A 145 1.51 -1.95 -5.92
CA GLY A 145 0.26 -1.39 -5.42
C GLY A 145 -0.14 -0.09 -6.10
N GLN A 146 -1.18 0.53 -5.55
CA GLN A 146 -1.77 1.78 -6.03
C GLN A 146 -2.17 2.64 -4.84
N VAL A 147 -1.82 3.92 -4.87
CA VAL A 147 -2.35 4.91 -3.92
C VAL A 147 -3.84 5.12 -4.20
N THR A 148 -4.67 4.99 -3.16
CA THR A 148 -6.12 5.18 -3.21
C THR A 148 -6.57 6.47 -2.51
N ALA A 149 -5.79 7.01 -1.57
CA ALA A 149 -6.00 8.31 -0.94
C ALA A 149 -4.67 8.95 -0.46
N GLY A 150 -4.65 10.27 -0.28
CA GLY A 150 -3.50 10.99 0.28
C GLY A 150 -2.34 11.22 -0.70
N MET A 151 -2.58 11.14 -2.01
CA MET A 151 -1.52 11.38 -3.02
C MET A 151 -0.95 12.81 -2.93
N GLU A 152 -1.73 13.78 -2.46
CA GLU A 152 -1.30 15.16 -2.22
C GLU A 152 -0.18 15.28 -1.17
N PHE A 153 0.01 14.29 -0.29
CA PHE A 153 1.11 14.27 0.66
C PHE A 153 2.41 13.79 0.00
N ILE A 154 2.30 12.90 -1.00
CA ILE A 154 3.42 12.51 -1.86
C ILE A 154 3.84 13.67 -2.76
N ASP A 155 2.89 14.44 -3.30
CA ASP A 155 3.18 15.60 -4.16
C ASP A 155 3.97 16.72 -3.45
N LYS A 156 3.89 16.78 -2.10
CA LYS A 156 4.58 17.78 -1.27
C LYS A 156 6.01 17.41 -0.92
N LEU A 157 6.47 16.19 -1.22
CA LEU A 157 7.79 15.71 -0.82
C LEU A 157 8.90 16.61 -1.37
N ALA A 158 9.92 16.86 -0.56
CA ALA A 158 11.10 17.61 -0.97
C ALA A 158 11.80 16.96 -2.19
N VAL A 159 12.04 17.75 -3.24
CA VAL A 159 12.66 17.28 -4.49
C VAL A 159 14.19 17.17 -4.33
N GLY A 160 14.81 16.13 -4.88
CA GLY A 160 16.27 15.96 -4.92
C GLY A 160 16.75 14.50 -5.00
N GLU A 161 18.07 14.32 -5.19
CA GLU A 161 18.75 13.01 -5.26
C GLU A 161 20.11 13.00 -4.52
N PRO A 162 20.14 13.04 -3.17
CA PRO A 162 19.01 13.18 -2.27
C PRO A 162 18.57 14.65 -2.07
N PRO A 163 17.35 14.89 -1.58
CA PRO A 163 16.92 16.21 -1.11
C PRO A 163 17.80 16.72 0.03
N SER A 164 17.94 18.03 0.18
CA SER A 164 18.72 18.65 1.27
C SER A 164 18.10 18.45 2.64
N SER A 165 16.77 18.39 2.70
CA SER A 165 15.99 18.01 3.88
C SER A 165 14.94 17.00 3.43
N PRO A 166 15.30 15.70 3.41
CA PRO A 166 14.42 14.67 2.88
C PRO A 166 13.28 14.37 3.86
N ASP A 167 12.07 14.26 3.31
CA ASP A 167 10.91 13.72 4.00
C ASP A 167 11.09 12.23 4.31
N LYS A 168 10.26 11.70 5.20
CA LYS A 168 10.31 10.30 5.65
C LYS A 168 8.94 9.69 5.88
N ILE A 169 8.91 8.38 5.86
CA ILE A 169 7.82 7.59 6.41
C ILE A 169 7.88 7.75 7.94
N VAL A 170 6.82 8.30 8.53
CA VAL A 170 6.70 8.41 9.99
C VAL A 170 6.30 7.06 10.55
N LYS A 171 5.31 6.42 9.92
CA LYS A 171 4.81 5.10 10.32
C LYS A 171 4.15 4.41 9.14
N MET A 172 4.33 3.10 9.00
CA MET A 172 3.62 2.29 8.02
C MET A 172 2.90 1.13 8.69
N THR A 173 1.62 0.94 8.40
CA THR A 173 0.78 -0.11 9.05
C THR A 173 -0.15 -0.78 8.06
N ILE A 174 -0.38 -2.08 8.24
CA ILE A 174 -1.40 -2.83 7.50
C ILE A 174 -2.74 -2.62 8.22
N VAL A 175 -3.77 -2.24 7.48
CA VAL A 175 -5.11 -2.07 8.04
C VAL A 175 -5.72 -3.46 8.30
N THR A 176 -6.03 -3.74 9.56
CA THR A 176 -6.80 -4.91 9.97
C THR A 176 -8.23 -4.50 10.27
N GLU A 177 -9.19 -5.45 10.19
CA GLU A 177 -10.60 -5.14 10.48
C GLU A 177 -10.82 -4.56 11.89
N GLU A 178 -9.94 -4.85 12.85
CA GLU A 178 -10.01 -4.29 14.22
C GLU A 178 -9.71 -2.78 14.25
N ALA A 179 -8.85 -2.27 13.37
CA ALA A 179 -8.48 -0.85 13.33
C ALA A 179 -9.59 0.05 12.76
N LYS A 180 -10.54 -0.51 11.98
CA LYS A 180 -11.70 0.24 11.48
C LYS A 180 -12.76 0.50 12.57
N ALA A 181 -12.74 -0.27 13.66
CA ALA A 181 -13.69 -0.13 14.76
C ALA A 181 -13.31 0.98 15.77
N GLU A 182 -12.09 1.55 15.68
CA GLU A 182 -11.59 2.57 16.59
C GLU A 182 -11.60 4.00 16.02
N GLU A 183 -12.10 4.22 14.79
CA GLU A 183 -12.30 5.59 14.28
C GLU A 183 -13.45 6.25 15.07
N PRO A 184 -13.20 7.28 15.89
CA PRO A 184 -14.25 7.86 16.72
C PRO A 184 -15.27 8.54 15.81
N ALA A 185 -16.53 8.15 15.97
CA ALA A 185 -17.67 8.83 15.36
C ALA A 185 -17.55 10.34 15.62
N GLU A 186 -17.37 11.10 14.55
CA GLU A 186 -17.34 12.56 14.55
C GLU A 186 -18.59 13.07 15.29
N SER A 187 -18.36 13.70 16.45
CA SER A 187 -19.39 14.31 17.27
C SER A 187 -19.92 15.57 16.59
N SER A 188 -21.10 15.48 15.99
CA SER A 188 -21.86 16.64 15.54
C SER A 188 -22.61 17.26 16.73
N ASP A 189 -21.93 18.11 17.50
CA ASP A 189 -22.58 19.05 18.41
C ASP A 189 -22.06 20.46 18.09
N GLU A 190 -22.84 21.26 17.37
CA GLU A 190 -22.75 22.71 17.47
C GLU A 190 -24.15 23.32 17.67
N GLU A 191 -24.27 23.97 18.82
CA GLU A 191 -25.42 24.65 19.40
C GLU A 191 -25.96 25.77 18.50
N THR A 192 -27.28 25.87 18.33
CA THR A 192 -27.92 27.14 17.98
C THR A 192 -28.44 27.80 19.26
N LYS A 193 -27.67 28.78 19.74
CA LYS A 193 -28.00 29.61 20.88
C LYS A 193 -29.02 30.69 20.48
N THR A 194 -30.09 30.75 21.25
CA THR A 194 -31.14 31.76 21.26
C THR A 194 -30.58 33.16 21.49
N GLU A 195 -30.96 34.14 20.66
CA GLU A 195 -30.85 35.55 21.01
C GLU A 195 -32.16 36.27 20.72
N ALA A 196 -32.69 36.89 21.77
CA ALA A 196 -33.88 37.73 21.76
C ALA A 196 -33.44 39.20 21.76
N ALA A 197 -34.02 40.04 20.89
CA ALA A 197 -34.21 41.48 21.16
C ALA A 197 -35.10 42.18 20.11
N ALA A 198 -35.95 43.08 20.62
CA ALA A 198 -36.70 44.17 19.98
C ALA A 198 -37.84 43.75 19.02
N LYS A 199 -39.10 44.12 19.23
CA LYS A 199 -39.66 45.40 19.71
C LYS A 199 -41.14 45.19 20.06
#